data_AF-A0A7C1EIC5-F1
#
_entry.id   AF-A0A7C1EIC5-F1
#
_cell.length_a   1.000
_cell.length_b   1.000
_cell.length_c   1.000
_cell.angle_alpha   90.00
_cell.angle_beta   90.00
_cell.angle_gamma   90.00
#
_symmetry.space_group_name_H-M   'P 1'
#
loop_
_entity.id
_entity.type
_entity.pdbx_description
1 polymer ?
#
loop_
_entity_poly.entity_id
_entity_poly.type
_entity_poly.pdbx_seq_one_letter_code
_entity_poly.pdbx_strand_id
1 'polypeptide(L)'
;MMSMPLANAGTALMWGAAIHLLIGNLLIGFLEGLLLWRIFRVKFLKAAFIMIAANYVSAWAAYMILQGLSAHLYDIVNLYNIQRMLRIGFGAAFVFTVLIELPFVGLLFYKQRRWIFRSIAACLLIHAISYVPLYGWYRLVSAEGVLKNASVLNLSDYVVRNPEAVVYYIGDQSAVYRLRLDGSEVKVIHKLEQQEGKPFLFFNYSENRGEADLNLGWSEGVYMLITQGSECLRESILSDSDIPSLPNEHGMQVTDYRPSEERHWNIEAGFWEMEGLAMRNREGGKWVNIALETPFVQWLVRHVTVLPGDEIIFQFGEQICIFDRESRKLALLAHGSSPVVILKTNDPSERQ
;
A
#
# COMPACT_ATOMS: atom_id res chain seq x y z
N MET A 1 7.03 -8.87 -23.07
CA MET A 1 7.61 -10.17 -22.65
C MET A 1 9.01 -9.95 -22.08
N MET A 2 9.10 -9.61 -20.79
CA MET A 2 10.32 -9.73 -20.00
C MET A 2 9.96 -10.54 -18.75
N SER A 3 10.51 -11.75 -18.70
CA SER A 3 10.86 -12.58 -17.53
C SER A 3 9.83 -12.88 -16.42
N MET A 4 9.14 -14.03 -16.55
CA MET A 4 8.64 -14.82 -15.41
C MET A 4 9.67 -15.03 -14.26
N PRO A 5 11.00 -15.16 -14.48
CA PRO A 5 11.93 -15.31 -13.36
C PRO A 5 12.04 -14.10 -12.41
N LEU A 6 11.63 -12.88 -12.80
CA LEU A 6 11.61 -11.72 -11.89
C LEU A 6 10.34 -11.67 -11.02
N ALA A 7 9.25 -12.32 -11.44
CA ALA A 7 8.01 -12.39 -10.68
C ALA A 7 8.13 -13.25 -9.40
N ASN A 8 9.21 -14.02 -9.25
CA ASN A 8 9.51 -14.77 -8.03
C ASN A 8 10.68 -14.20 -7.23
N ALA A 9 11.30 -13.10 -7.69
CA ALA A 9 12.42 -12.51 -6.98
C ALA A 9 11.97 -11.86 -5.68
N GLY A 10 10.72 -11.37 -5.57
CA GLY A 10 10.24 -10.59 -4.43
C GLY A 10 10.80 -9.16 -4.42
N THR A 11 10.29 -8.33 -3.51
CA THR A 11 10.51 -6.87 -3.55
C THR A 11 11.90 -6.44 -3.07
N ALA A 12 12.32 -5.23 -3.45
CA ALA A 12 13.57 -4.65 -2.95
C ALA A 12 13.56 -4.51 -1.41
N LEU A 13 12.38 -4.24 -0.83
CA LEU A 13 12.22 -4.21 0.62
C LEU A 13 12.37 -5.60 1.23
N MET A 14 11.79 -6.65 0.61
CA MET A 14 11.95 -8.04 1.07
C MET A 14 13.42 -8.45 1.10
N TRP A 15 14.17 -8.19 0.02
CA TRP A 15 15.61 -8.47 0.00
C TRP A 15 16.39 -7.58 0.95
N GLY A 16 16.07 -6.29 1.01
CA GLY A 16 16.69 -5.34 1.93
C GLY A 16 16.50 -5.77 3.39
N ALA A 17 15.31 -6.24 3.73
CA ALA A 17 14.98 -6.80 5.04
C ALA A 17 15.71 -8.13 5.29
N ALA A 18 15.74 -9.05 4.31
CA ALA A 18 16.46 -10.32 4.45
C ALA A 18 17.97 -10.12 4.64
N ILE A 19 18.59 -9.24 3.84
CA ILE A 19 20.00 -8.87 3.96
C ILE A 19 20.26 -8.21 5.32
N HIS A 20 19.39 -7.30 5.76
CA HIS A 20 19.52 -6.69 7.08
C HIS A 20 19.41 -7.74 8.19
N LEU A 21 18.41 -8.62 8.16
CA LEU A 21 18.22 -9.65 9.17
C LEU A 21 19.40 -10.62 9.24
N LEU A 22 19.95 -11.03 8.10
CA LEU A 22 21.03 -12.03 8.03
C LEU A 22 22.43 -11.44 8.26
N ILE A 23 22.73 -10.29 7.65
CA ILE A 23 24.09 -9.71 7.62
C ILE A 23 24.12 -8.38 8.36
N GLY A 24 23.10 -7.54 8.19
CA GLY A 24 23.05 -6.22 8.80
C GLY A 24 23.05 -6.27 10.33
N ASN A 25 22.28 -7.18 10.96
CA ASN A 25 22.28 -7.38 12.42
C ASN A 25 23.66 -7.78 12.96
N LEU A 26 24.40 -8.62 12.23
CA LEU A 26 25.77 -9.00 12.58
C LEU A 26 26.70 -7.78 12.55
N LEU A 27 26.64 -6.98 11.48
CA LEU A 27 27.46 -5.78 11.31
C LEU A 27 27.10 -4.71 12.35
N ILE A 28 25.81 -4.48 12.59
CA ILE A 28 25.31 -3.54 13.61
C ILE A 28 25.79 -3.99 14.98
N GLY A 29 25.58 -5.25 15.37
CA GLY A 29 26.04 -5.76 16.67
C GLY A 29 27.56 -5.64 16.85
N PHE A 30 28.35 -5.84 15.78
CA PHE A 30 29.80 -5.62 15.83
C PHE A 30 30.16 -4.13 16.04
N LEU A 31 29.53 -3.22 15.29
CA LEU A 31 29.73 -1.78 15.42
C LEU A 31 29.32 -1.26 16.80
N GLU A 32 28.19 -1.74 17.33
CA GLU A 32 27.70 -1.42 18.66
C GLU A 32 28.64 -1.94 19.75
N GLY A 33 29.16 -3.16 19.59
CA GLY A 33 30.22 -3.71 20.45
C GLY A 33 31.51 -2.87 20.43
N LEU A 34 31.89 -2.33 19.27
CA LEU A 34 33.02 -1.41 19.12
C LEU A 34 32.77 -0.08 19.85
N LEU A 35 31.56 0.49 19.73
CA LEU A 35 31.16 1.71 20.44
C LEU A 35 31.16 1.49 21.96
N LEU A 36 30.63 0.37 22.45
CA LEU A 36 30.68 -0.01 23.87
C LEU A 36 32.09 -0.08 24.39
N TRP A 37 32.98 -0.77 23.67
CA TRP A 37 34.37 -0.88 24.05
C TRP A 37 35.04 0.50 24.12
N ARG A 38 34.83 1.34 23.10
CA ARG A 38 35.48 2.66 23.03
C ARG A 38 34.98 3.64 24.10
N ILE A 39 33.67 3.72 24.29
CA ILE A 39 33.04 4.73 25.18
C ILE A 39 33.04 4.26 26.63
N PHE A 40 32.70 2.99 26.87
CA PHE A 40 32.49 2.44 28.22
C PHE A 40 33.63 1.53 28.71
N ARG A 41 34.66 1.30 27.89
CA ARG A 41 35.87 0.53 28.23
C ARG A 41 35.59 -0.92 28.67
N VAL A 42 34.54 -1.54 28.12
CA VAL A 42 34.23 -2.97 28.33
C VAL A 42 35.07 -3.86 27.41
N LYS A 43 35.23 -5.15 27.69
CA LYS A 43 36.01 -6.06 26.83
C LYS A 43 35.37 -6.19 25.44
N PHE A 44 36.09 -5.82 24.39
CA PHE A 44 35.58 -5.75 23.00
C PHE A 44 34.91 -7.04 22.52
N LEU A 45 35.63 -8.17 22.54
CA LEU A 45 35.08 -9.45 22.05
C LEU A 45 33.78 -9.83 22.77
N LYS A 46 33.74 -9.66 24.10
CA LYS A 46 32.52 -9.93 24.89
C LYS A 46 31.38 -8.98 24.49
N ALA A 47 31.66 -7.69 24.29
CA ALA A 47 30.66 -6.71 23.87
C ALA A 47 30.12 -7.02 22.47
N ALA A 48 31.00 -7.33 21.50
CA ALA A 48 30.60 -7.69 20.15
C ALA A 48 29.68 -8.92 20.12
N PHE A 49 30.06 -10.03 20.76
CA PHE A 49 29.21 -11.23 20.79
C PHE A 49 27.86 -11.01 21.47
N ILE A 50 27.83 -10.26 22.58
CA ILE A 50 26.59 -9.95 23.29
C ILE A 50 25.68 -9.07 22.45
N MET A 51 26.21 -8.03 21.79
CA MET A 51 25.40 -7.15 20.95
C MET A 51 24.91 -7.83 19.67
N ILE A 52 25.70 -8.71 19.07
CA ILE A 52 25.23 -9.54 17.95
C ILE A 52 24.03 -10.38 18.42
N ALA A 53 24.16 -11.11 19.53
CA ALA A 53 23.05 -11.90 20.06
C ALA A 53 21.82 -11.03 20.40
N ALA A 54 22.02 -9.86 21.00
CA ALA A 54 20.96 -8.93 21.34
C ALA A 54 20.16 -8.47 20.12
N ASN A 55 20.86 -8.05 19.04
CA ASN A 55 20.26 -7.60 17.78
C ASN A 55 19.41 -8.69 17.11
N TYR A 56 19.89 -9.94 17.09
CA TYR A 56 19.08 -11.03 16.54
C TYR A 56 17.84 -11.31 17.40
N VAL A 57 17.99 -11.32 18.73
CA VAL A 57 16.85 -11.54 19.64
C VAL A 57 15.81 -10.42 19.50
N SER A 58 16.24 -9.16 19.43
CA SER A 58 15.34 -8.01 19.25
C SER A 58 14.65 -8.04 17.88
N ALA A 59 15.36 -8.40 16.81
CA ALA A 59 14.78 -8.54 15.48
C ALA A 59 13.71 -9.65 15.40
N TRP A 60 13.98 -10.83 15.97
CA TRP A 60 13.01 -11.92 16.02
C TRP A 60 11.78 -11.58 16.86
N ALA A 61 11.99 -10.95 18.03
CA ALA A 61 10.88 -10.48 18.86
C ALA A 61 10.02 -9.44 18.14
N ALA A 62 10.64 -8.47 17.45
CA ALA A 62 9.93 -7.49 16.64
C ALA A 62 9.11 -8.14 15.53
N TYR A 63 9.68 -9.12 14.81
CA TYR A 63 8.95 -9.88 13.79
C TYR A 63 7.71 -10.58 14.35
N MET A 64 7.83 -11.27 15.50
CA MET A 64 6.69 -11.95 16.13
C MET A 64 5.59 -10.96 16.55
N ILE A 65 5.97 -9.80 17.09
CA ILE A 65 5.02 -8.75 17.47
C ILE A 65 4.31 -8.19 16.25
N LEU A 66 5.04 -7.88 15.18
CA LEU A 66 4.47 -7.34 13.94
C LEU A 66 3.51 -8.33 13.27
N GLN A 67 3.84 -9.62 13.27
CA GLN A 67 2.94 -10.64 12.74
C GLN A 67 1.61 -10.66 13.50
N GLY A 68 1.64 -10.58 14.84
CA GLY A 68 0.44 -10.54 15.67
C GLY A 68 -0.36 -9.24 15.58
N LEU A 69 0.29 -8.11 15.25
CA LEU A 69 -0.36 -6.79 15.15
C LEU A 69 -0.79 -6.44 13.73
N SER A 70 -0.29 -7.14 12.71
CA SER A 70 -0.47 -6.78 11.29
C SER A 70 -1.94 -6.53 10.93
N ALA A 71 -2.84 -7.45 11.28
CA ALA A 71 -4.28 -7.33 11.02
C ALA A 71 -4.87 -6.04 11.62
N HIS A 72 -4.57 -5.75 12.89
CA HIS A 72 -5.05 -4.54 13.56
C HIS A 72 -4.44 -3.26 13.01
N LEU A 73 -3.18 -3.31 12.54
CA LEU A 73 -2.55 -2.15 11.90
C LEU A 73 -3.25 -1.82 10.57
N TYR A 74 -3.70 -2.82 9.81
CA TYR A 74 -4.47 -2.57 8.58
C TYR A 74 -5.78 -1.81 8.84
N ASP A 75 -6.46 -2.07 9.94
CA ASP A 75 -7.73 -1.40 10.28
C ASP A 75 -7.54 0.07 10.71
N ILE A 76 -6.41 0.36 11.38
CA ILE A 76 -6.16 1.68 11.98
C ILE A 76 -5.46 2.61 10.99
N VAL A 77 -4.65 2.06 10.09
CA VAL A 77 -3.81 2.84 9.17
C VAL A 77 -4.62 3.18 7.92
N ASN A 78 -4.71 4.46 7.60
CA ASN A 78 -5.39 4.97 6.40
C ASN A 78 -4.55 6.05 5.72
N LEU A 79 -5.00 6.48 4.54
CA LEU A 79 -4.27 7.44 3.71
C LEU A 79 -3.91 8.74 4.46
N TYR A 80 -4.76 9.20 5.38
CA TYR A 80 -4.58 10.45 6.11
C TYR A 80 -3.61 10.34 7.27
N ASN A 81 -3.54 9.18 7.92
CA ASN A 81 -2.74 8.98 9.13
C ASN A 81 -1.44 8.19 8.89
N ILE A 82 -1.22 7.64 7.69
CA ILE A 82 -0.08 6.76 7.39
C ILE A 82 1.27 7.37 7.80
N GLN A 83 1.53 8.63 7.50
CA GLN A 83 2.79 9.28 7.88
C GLN A 83 2.98 9.35 9.40
N ARG A 84 1.89 9.64 10.13
CA ARG A 84 1.91 9.69 11.59
C ARG A 84 2.14 8.28 12.15
N MET A 85 1.45 7.29 11.61
CA MET A 85 1.58 5.89 12.02
C MET A 85 2.98 5.33 11.76
N LEU A 86 3.60 5.65 10.63
CA LEU A 86 5.00 5.26 10.35
C LEU A 86 5.98 5.89 11.34
N ARG A 87 5.81 7.18 11.70
CA ARG A 87 6.66 7.83 12.72
C ARG A 87 6.46 7.21 14.11
N ILE A 88 5.22 6.91 14.49
CA ILE A 88 4.91 6.23 15.75
C ILE A 88 5.52 4.83 15.75
N GLY A 89 5.33 4.05 14.68
CA GLY A 89 5.88 2.71 14.52
C GLY A 89 7.41 2.70 14.62
N PHE A 90 8.08 3.67 13.99
CA PHE A 90 9.53 3.83 14.10
C PHE A 90 9.99 4.15 15.54
N GLY A 91 9.31 5.09 16.21
CA GLY A 91 9.60 5.43 17.60
C GLY A 91 9.34 4.26 18.56
N ALA A 92 8.26 3.52 18.35
CA ALA A 92 7.93 2.32 19.10
C ALA A 92 8.99 1.24 18.89
N ALA A 93 9.39 0.96 17.65
CA ALA A 93 10.44 -0.01 17.33
C ALA A 93 11.74 0.32 18.06
N PHE A 94 12.18 1.58 18.07
CA PHE A 94 13.34 2.03 18.83
C PHE A 94 13.22 1.72 20.33
N VAL A 95 12.09 2.07 20.94
CA VAL A 95 11.85 1.81 22.38
C VAL A 95 11.85 0.31 22.67
N PHE A 96 11.19 -0.48 21.82
CA PHE A 96 11.16 -1.94 21.97
C PHE A 96 12.55 -2.56 21.85
N THR A 97 13.37 -2.14 20.89
CA THR A 97 14.76 -2.59 20.77
C THR A 97 15.53 -2.29 22.06
N VAL A 98 15.47 -1.05 22.55
CA VAL A 98 16.15 -0.65 23.80
C VAL A 98 15.70 -1.53 24.97
N LEU A 99 14.40 -1.79 25.12
CA LEU A 99 13.87 -2.60 26.22
C LEU A 99 14.35 -4.06 26.15
N ILE A 100 14.35 -4.66 24.96
CA ILE A 100 14.76 -6.05 24.74
C ILE A 100 16.27 -6.22 24.91
N GLU A 101 17.05 -5.23 24.47
CA GLU A 101 18.52 -5.31 24.49
C GLU A 101 19.15 -4.85 25.81
N LEU A 102 18.43 -4.07 26.61
CA LEU A 102 18.88 -3.63 27.93
C LEU A 102 19.44 -4.76 28.83
N PRO A 103 18.81 -5.95 28.97
CA PRO A 103 19.38 -7.05 29.76
C PRO A 103 20.73 -7.52 29.21
N PHE A 104 20.92 -7.56 27.88
CA PHE A 104 22.18 -7.95 27.25
C PHE A 104 23.29 -6.96 27.56
N VAL A 105 23.02 -5.66 27.40
CA VAL A 105 23.93 -4.59 27.79
C VAL A 105 24.22 -4.66 29.30
N GLY A 106 23.22 -4.99 30.11
CA GLY A 106 23.33 -5.27 31.54
C GLY A 106 24.41 -6.29 31.90
N LEU A 107 24.53 -7.38 31.12
CA LEU A 107 25.54 -8.44 31.33
C LEU A 107 26.99 -7.96 31.15
N LEU A 108 27.20 -6.83 30.44
CA LEU A 108 28.52 -6.22 30.29
C LEU A 108 28.92 -5.40 31.52
N PHE A 109 27.94 -4.77 32.18
CA PHE A 109 28.16 -3.94 33.35
C PHE A 109 27.90 -4.66 34.68
N TYR A 110 27.43 -5.90 34.65
CA TYR A 110 27.11 -6.68 35.84
C TYR A 110 28.25 -6.65 36.87
N LYS A 111 27.91 -6.46 38.15
CA LYS A 111 28.80 -6.24 39.31
C LYS A 111 29.57 -4.91 39.33
N GLN A 112 29.41 -4.03 38.36
CA GLN A 112 29.96 -2.67 38.44
C GLN A 112 29.07 -1.75 39.28
N ARG A 113 29.66 -0.68 39.85
CA ARG A 113 28.91 0.36 40.55
C ARG A 113 27.94 1.05 39.59
N ARG A 114 26.67 1.20 39.98
CA ARG A 114 25.60 1.81 39.16
C ARG A 114 25.40 1.12 37.79
N TRP A 115 25.57 -0.21 37.74
CA TRP A 115 25.48 -0.96 36.48
C TRP A 115 24.16 -0.76 35.73
N ILE A 116 23.03 -0.62 36.43
CA ILE A 116 21.71 -0.35 35.82
C ILE A 116 21.74 0.95 35.02
N PHE A 117 22.11 2.07 35.66
CA PHE A 117 22.18 3.37 35.00
C PHE A 117 23.18 3.39 33.85
N ARG A 118 24.32 2.70 34.00
CA ARG A 118 25.32 2.55 32.92
C ARG A 118 24.75 1.77 31.74
N SER A 119 23.96 0.73 32.00
CA SER A 119 23.35 -0.10 30.96
C SER A 119 22.29 0.68 30.19
N ILE A 120 21.44 1.43 30.89
CA ILE A 120 20.43 2.31 30.26
C ILE A 120 21.11 3.38 29.42
N ALA A 121 22.10 4.10 29.99
CA ALA A 121 22.81 5.15 29.26
C ALA A 121 23.58 4.62 28.05
N ALA A 122 24.23 3.46 28.18
CA ALA A 122 24.93 2.82 27.08
C ALA A 122 23.96 2.42 25.98
N CYS A 123 22.91 1.67 26.31
CA CYS A 123 21.90 1.20 25.36
C CYS A 123 21.27 2.37 24.59
N LEU A 124 20.81 3.42 25.30
CA LEU A 124 20.25 4.61 24.66
C LEU A 124 21.24 5.32 23.72
N LEU A 125 22.48 5.52 24.16
CA LEU A 125 23.50 6.21 23.35
C LEU A 125 23.85 5.42 22.10
N ILE A 126 24.01 4.11 22.23
CA ILE A 126 24.41 3.24 21.13
C ILE A 126 23.32 3.16 20.10
N HIS A 127 22.07 2.90 20.52
CA HIS A 127 20.96 2.87 19.59
C HIS A 127 20.71 4.24 18.95
N ALA A 128 20.89 5.35 19.67
CA ALA A 128 20.79 6.68 19.06
C ALA A 128 21.82 6.88 17.93
N ILE A 129 22.99 6.26 18.01
CA ILE A 129 24.03 6.32 16.97
C ILE A 129 23.73 5.32 15.84
N SER A 130 23.39 4.06 16.17
CA SER A 130 23.18 2.98 15.19
C SER A 130 21.86 3.11 14.42
N TYR A 131 20.84 3.74 15.01
CA TYR A 131 19.56 3.94 14.32
C TYR A 131 19.61 5.00 13.21
N VAL A 132 20.53 5.96 13.26
CA VAL A 132 20.66 6.98 12.20
C VAL A 132 20.95 6.37 10.83
N PRO A 133 22.01 5.52 10.66
CA PRO A 133 22.25 4.86 9.39
C PRO A 133 21.15 3.85 9.05
N LEU A 134 20.54 3.20 10.05
CA LEU A 134 19.46 2.24 9.84
C LEU A 134 18.21 2.92 9.26
N TYR A 135 17.84 4.07 9.80
CA TYR A 135 16.77 4.92 9.26
C TYR A 135 17.06 5.32 7.82
N GLY A 136 18.30 5.74 7.54
CA GLY A 136 18.75 6.05 6.19
C GLY A 136 18.59 4.86 5.23
N TRP A 137 19.03 3.67 5.64
CA TRP A 137 18.91 2.44 4.87
C TRP A 137 17.44 2.11 4.54
N TYR A 138 16.57 2.05 5.55
CA TYR A 138 15.17 1.72 5.33
C TYR A 138 14.45 2.75 4.46
N ARG A 139 14.81 4.03 4.60
CA ARG A 139 14.26 5.07 3.73
C ARG A 139 14.71 4.94 2.26
N LEU A 140 15.89 4.36 2.01
CA LEU A 140 16.38 4.08 0.65
C LEU A 140 15.68 2.88 0.02
N VAL A 141 15.38 1.84 0.80
CA VAL A 141 14.74 0.61 0.29
C VAL A 141 13.21 0.63 0.34
N SER A 142 12.59 1.57 1.07
CA SER A 142 11.13 1.69 1.16
C SER A 142 10.54 2.44 -0.03
N ALA A 143 9.42 1.95 -0.53
CA ALA A 143 8.64 2.63 -1.55
C ALA A 143 7.63 3.59 -0.88
N GLU A 144 8.04 4.85 -0.72
CA GLU A 144 7.19 5.92 -0.16
C GLU A 144 6.61 6.82 -1.27
N GLY A 145 6.27 6.23 -2.42
CA GLY A 145 5.84 6.97 -3.62
C GLY A 145 4.66 7.90 -3.34
N VAL A 146 3.67 7.43 -2.57
CA VAL A 146 2.52 8.23 -2.11
C VAL A 146 2.97 9.50 -1.38
N LEU A 147 3.96 9.38 -0.49
CA LEU A 147 4.40 10.48 0.38
C LEU A 147 5.23 11.53 -0.39
N LYS A 148 5.82 11.14 -1.52
CA LYS A 148 6.71 11.99 -2.32
C LYS A 148 6.02 12.59 -3.54
N ASN A 149 5.10 11.85 -4.14
CA ASN A 149 4.54 12.16 -5.45
C ASN A 149 3.10 12.67 -5.40
N ALA A 150 2.43 12.63 -4.24
CA ALA A 150 1.07 13.12 -4.09
C ALA A 150 0.89 14.07 -2.89
N SER A 151 0.01 15.05 -3.07
CA SER A 151 -0.56 15.85 -1.99
C SER A 151 -1.86 15.20 -1.55
N VAL A 152 -1.87 14.66 -0.33
CA VAL A 152 -3.06 14.05 0.26
C VAL A 152 -4.01 15.14 0.74
N LEU A 153 -5.25 15.13 0.26
CA LEU A 153 -6.32 16.08 0.58
C LEU A 153 -7.55 15.35 1.12
N ASN A 154 -8.34 16.03 1.93
CA ASN A 154 -9.70 15.55 2.23
C ASN A 154 -10.52 15.56 0.95
N LEU A 155 -11.48 14.64 0.86
CA LEU A 155 -12.36 14.56 -0.31
C LEU A 155 -13.15 15.87 -0.55
N SER A 156 -13.53 16.59 0.51
CA SER A 156 -14.20 17.90 0.41
C SER A 156 -13.37 18.99 -0.28
N ASP A 157 -12.05 18.86 -0.23
CA ASP A 157 -11.09 19.81 -0.81
C ASP A 157 -10.60 19.35 -2.20
N TYR A 158 -11.04 18.16 -2.63
CA TYR A 158 -10.71 17.57 -3.91
C TYR A 158 -11.71 18.02 -4.98
N VAL A 159 -11.22 18.54 -6.11
CA VAL A 159 -12.05 18.99 -7.23
C VAL A 159 -12.23 17.82 -8.19
N VAL A 160 -13.40 17.17 -8.13
CA VAL A 160 -13.77 16.06 -9.02
C VAL A 160 -14.08 16.61 -10.42
N ARG A 161 -13.37 16.11 -11.45
CA ARG A 161 -13.57 16.54 -12.86
C ARG A 161 -14.68 15.75 -13.55
N ASN A 162 -14.95 14.52 -13.10
CA ASN A 162 -15.99 13.63 -13.64
C ASN A 162 -17.12 13.36 -12.60
N PRO A 163 -17.91 14.36 -12.19
CA PRO A 163 -18.93 14.24 -11.12
C PRO A 163 -20.08 13.27 -11.45
N GLU A 164 -20.30 12.98 -12.72
CA GLU A 164 -21.29 12.03 -13.23
C GLU A 164 -20.86 10.56 -13.10
N ALA A 165 -19.57 10.31 -12.87
CA ALA A 165 -19.06 8.97 -12.70
C ALA A 165 -19.62 8.33 -11.41
N VAL A 166 -19.87 7.02 -11.49
CA VAL A 166 -20.40 6.24 -10.38
C VAL A 166 -19.45 5.10 -10.08
N VAL A 167 -19.11 4.93 -8.81
CA VAL A 167 -18.27 3.88 -8.29
C VAL A 167 -19.13 2.86 -7.57
N TYR A 168 -19.06 1.61 -8.01
CA TYR A 168 -19.55 0.46 -7.27
C TYR A 168 -18.40 -0.17 -6.51
N TYR A 169 -18.59 -0.52 -5.25
CA TYR A 169 -17.54 -1.13 -4.46
C TYR A 169 -18.09 -1.97 -3.31
N ILE A 170 -17.25 -2.85 -2.76
CA ILE A 170 -17.56 -3.64 -1.57
C ILE A 170 -17.03 -2.89 -0.34
N GLY A 171 -17.93 -2.41 0.52
CA GLY A 171 -17.55 -1.73 1.76
C GLY A 171 -17.42 -2.68 2.95
N ASP A 172 -16.90 -2.16 4.05
CA ASP A 172 -16.51 -2.91 5.27
C ASP A 172 -17.65 -3.73 5.92
N GLN A 173 -18.91 -3.37 5.65
CA GLN A 173 -20.08 -4.06 6.21
C GLN A 173 -20.54 -5.26 5.36
N SER A 174 -19.65 -5.80 4.52
CA SER A 174 -19.98 -6.84 3.55
C SER A 174 -21.21 -6.45 2.73
N ALA A 175 -21.19 -5.24 2.17
CA ALA A 175 -22.27 -4.73 1.35
C ALA A 175 -21.69 -4.04 0.12
N VAL A 176 -22.43 -4.11 -0.97
CA VAL A 176 -22.11 -3.42 -2.21
C VAL A 176 -22.76 -2.05 -2.19
N TYR A 177 -21.92 -1.04 -2.35
CA TYR A 177 -22.29 0.36 -2.35
C TYR A 177 -22.23 0.91 -3.76
N ARG A 178 -23.07 1.91 -4.01
CA ARG A 178 -23.05 2.80 -5.17
C ARG A 178 -22.74 4.21 -4.66
N LEU A 179 -21.66 4.79 -5.15
CA LEU A 179 -21.17 6.12 -4.80
C LEU A 179 -21.10 6.99 -6.07
N ARG A 180 -21.75 8.14 -6.09
CA ARG A 180 -21.46 9.17 -7.11
C ARG A 180 -20.21 9.94 -6.71
N LEU A 181 -19.31 10.23 -7.66
CA LEU A 181 -18.03 10.86 -7.34
C LEU A 181 -18.17 12.28 -6.77
N ASP A 182 -19.24 12.99 -7.12
CA ASP A 182 -19.57 14.29 -6.51
C ASP A 182 -19.97 14.18 -5.02
N GLY A 183 -20.05 12.97 -4.46
CA GLY A 183 -20.43 12.70 -3.08
C GLY A 183 -21.93 12.94 -2.80
N SER A 184 -22.74 13.24 -3.81
CA SER A 184 -24.16 13.56 -3.65
C SER A 184 -25.01 12.35 -3.25
N GLU A 185 -24.52 11.12 -3.53
CA GLU A 185 -25.26 9.90 -3.30
C GLU A 185 -24.33 8.76 -2.89
N VAL A 186 -24.63 8.14 -1.74
CA VAL A 186 -24.06 6.86 -1.29
C VAL A 186 -25.21 5.94 -0.93
N LYS A 187 -25.36 4.82 -1.63
CA LYS A 187 -26.48 3.89 -1.45
C LYS A 187 -25.99 2.45 -1.39
N VAL A 188 -26.47 1.70 -0.39
CA VAL A 188 -26.32 0.24 -0.37
C VAL A 188 -27.25 -0.34 -1.44
N ILE A 189 -26.69 -1.07 -2.39
CA ILE A 189 -27.46 -1.72 -3.46
C ILE A 189 -27.65 -3.21 -3.23
N HIS A 190 -26.74 -3.85 -2.49
CA HIS A 190 -26.79 -5.27 -2.20
C HIS A 190 -26.07 -5.58 -0.88
N LYS A 191 -26.58 -6.52 -0.10
CA LYS A 191 -25.91 -7.00 1.12
C LYS A 191 -25.37 -8.40 0.84
N LEU A 192 -24.12 -8.64 1.19
CA LEU A 192 -23.50 -9.94 1.01
C LEU A 192 -23.95 -10.87 2.13
N GLU A 193 -24.43 -12.05 1.74
CA GLU A 193 -24.55 -13.17 2.67
C GLU A 193 -23.15 -13.70 2.99
N GLN A 194 -22.95 -14.16 4.22
CA GLN A 194 -21.64 -14.61 4.69
C GLN A 194 -21.21 -15.84 3.89
N GLN A 195 -20.19 -15.67 3.03
CA GLN A 195 -19.60 -16.74 2.22
C GLN A 195 -18.09 -16.82 2.46
N GLU A 196 -17.53 -18.02 2.29
CA GLU A 196 -16.08 -18.22 2.34
C GLU A 196 -15.42 -17.60 1.08
N GLY A 197 -14.26 -16.97 1.27
CA GLY A 197 -13.50 -16.32 0.20
C GLY A 197 -13.67 -14.80 0.12
N LYS A 198 -12.73 -14.14 -0.57
CA LYS A 198 -12.76 -12.68 -0.77
C LYS A 198 -13.61 -12.36 -2.01
N PRO A 199 -14.75 -11.67 -1.86
CA PRO A 199 -15.56 -11.29 -3.00
C PRO A 199 -14.88 -10.18 -3.81
N PHE A 200 -15.20 -10.11 -5.10
CA PHE A 200 -14.79 -9.03 -5.99
C PHE A 200 -15.92 -8.65 -6.95
N LEU A 201 -15.93 -7.40 -7.39
CA LEU A 201 -16.90 -6.87 -8.34
C LEU A 201 -16.31 -6.80 -9.74
N PHE A 202 -17.16 -7.00 -10.72
CA PHE A 202 -16.81 -6.83 -12.12
C PHE A 202 -18.04 -6.56 -12.97
N PHE A 203 -17.82 -5.99 -14.15
CA PHE A 203 -18.85 -5.90 -15.17
C PHE A 203 -18.76 -7.08 -16.12
N ASN A 204 -19.90 -7.71 -16.38
CA ASN A 204 -20.05 -8.68 -17.45
C ASN A 204 -20.80 -8.00 -18.60
N TYR A 205 -20.13 -7.81 -19.73
CA TYR A 205 -20.73 -7.15 -20.89
C TYR A 205 -21.58 -8.14 -21.68
N SER A 206 -22.82 -7.73 -21.99
CA SER A 206 -23.74 -8.51 -22.81
C SER A 206 -23.72 -7.94 -24.24
N GLU A 207 -22.94 -8.56 -25.12
CA GLU A 207 -22.84 -8.16 -26.54
C GLU A 207 -24.20 -8.00 -27.21
N ASN A 208 -25.16 -8.88 -26.88
CA ASN A 208 -26.50 -8.86 -27.46
C ASN A 208 -27.36 -7.66 -27.03
N ARG A 209 -27.07 -7.03 -25.89
CA ARG A 209 -27.86 -5.92 -25.33
C ARG A 209 -27.15 -4.57 -25.41
N GLY A 210 -25.83 -4.56 -25.62
CA GLY A 210 -25.04 -3.34 -25.47
C GLY A 210 -25.09 -2.78 -24.05
N GLU A 211 -25.26 -3.66 -23.06
CA GLU A 211 -25.40 -3.36 -21.64
C GLU A 211 -24.35 -4.13 -20.84
N ALA A 212 -23.93 -3.57 -19.72
CA ALA A 212 -23.12 -4.29 -18.74
C ALA A 212 -23.97 -4.66 -17.52
N ASP A 213 -23.80 -5.89 -17.06
CA ASP A 213 -24.36 -6.37 -15.82
C ASP A 213 -23.31 -6.26 -14.70
N LEU A 214 -23.70 -5.71 -13.55
CA LEU A 214 -22.84 -5.69 -12.37
C LEU A 214 -22.89 -7.07 -11.71
N ASN A 215 -21.73 -7.73 -11.64
CA ASN A 215 -21.59 -9.06 -11.10
C ASN A 215 -20.64 -9.05 -9.90
N LEU A 216 -20.89 -10.00 -9.01
CA LEU A 216 -20.09 -10.32 -7.85
C LEU A 216 -19.48 -11.69 -8.06
N GLY A 217 -18.18 -11.82 -7.85
CA GLY A 217 -17.45 -13.07 -7.98
C GLY A 217 -16.71 -13.44 -6.71
N TRP A 218 -16.35 -14.72 -6.60
CA TRP A 218 -15.44 -15.26 -5.60
C TRP A 218 -14.31 -16.01 -6.29
N SER A 219 -13.18 -16.19 -5.59
CA SER A 219 -11.99 -16.88 -6.11
C SER A 219 -12.24 -18.33 -6.55
N GLU A 220 -13.39 -18.93 -6.20
CA GLU A 220 -13.77 -20.29 -6.59
C GLU A 220 -14.61 -20.36 -7.88
N GLY A 221 -14.79 -19.23 -8.58
CA GLY A 221 -15.48 -19.18 -9.88
C GLY A 221 -17.00 -19.17 -9.80
N VAL A 222 -17.58 -18.93 -8.63
CA VAL A 222 -19.01 -18.66 -8.46
C VAL A 222 -19.27 -17.17 -8.71
N TYR A 223 -20.33 -16.85 -9.46
CA TYR A 223 -20.73 -15.48 -9.76
C TYR A 223 -22.20 -15.25 -9.46
N MET A 224 -22.53 -14.08 -8.92
CA MET A 224 -23.88 -13.63 -8.62
C MET A 224 -24.15 -12.31 -9.35
N LEU A 225 -25.24 -12.27 -10.10
CA LEU A 225 -25.74 -11.04 -10.71
C LEU A 225 -26.31 -10.13 -9.61
N ILE A 226 -25.72 -8.95 -9.44
CA ILE A 226 -26.21 -7.95 -8.47
C ILE A 226 -27.26 -7.04 -9.11
N THR A 227 -27.00 -6.56 -10.32
CA THR A 227 -27.90 -5.65 -11.02
C THR A 227 -27.84 -5.93 -12.50
N GLN A 228 -29.00 -6.22 -13.07
CA GLN A 228 -29.18 -6.41 -14.50
C GLN A 228 -29.32 -5.06 -15.20
N GLY A 229 -28.66 -4.90 -16.35
CA GLY A 229 -28.81 -3.72 -17.20
C GLY A 229 -28.35 -2.44 -16.49
N SER A 230 -27.15 -2.45 -15.89
CA SER A 230 -26.62 -1.23 -15.29
C SER A 230 -26.57 -0.14 -16.37
N GLU A 231 -27.26 0.98 -16.11
CA GLU A 231 -27.71 1.97 -17.11
C GLU A 231 -26.61 2.64 -17.95
N CYS A 232 -25.33 2.27 -17.89
CA CYS A 232 -24.22 3.17 -18.24
C CYS A 232 -22.96 2.52 -18.84
N LEU A 233 -23.05 1.43 -19.59
CA LEU A 233 -21.94 1.01 -20.46
C LEU A 233 -22.46 0.83 -21.88
N ARG A 234 -22.68 1.96 -22.58
CA ARG A 234 -22.79 1.93 -24.04
C ARG A 234 -21.41 1.65 -24.63
N GLU A 235 -21.36 0.68 -25.52
CA GLU A 235 -20.20 0.24 -26.32
C GLU A 235 -19.37 1.40 -26.90
N SER A 236 -19.99 2.55 -27.17
CA SER A 236 -19.37 3.69 -27.85
C SER A 236 -18.16 4.33 -27.14
N ILE A 237 -17.88 3.98 -25.87
CA ILE A 237 -16.70 4.47 -25.13
C ILE A 237 -15.55 3.47 -25.16
N LEU A 238 -15.82 2.18 -25.39
CA LEU A 238 -14.82 1.12 -25.31
C LEU A 238 -14.51 0.62 -26.72
N SER A 239 -13.26 0.73 -27.18
CA SER A 239 -12.84 -0.06 -28.35
C SER A 239 -12.89 -1.55 -28.01
N ASP A 240 -12.96 -2.46 -28.99
CA ASP A 240 -12.93 -3.92 -28.74
C ASP A 240 -11.72 -4.37 -27.90
N SER A 241 -10.63 -3.59 -27.89
CA SER A 241 -9.46 -3.82 -27.03
C SER A 241 -9.57 -3.26 -25.60
N ASP A 242 -10.61 -2.46 -25.32
CA ASP A 242 -10.87 -1.80 -24.04
C ASP A 242 -12.02 -2.43 -23.26
N ILE A 243 -12.77 -3.37 -23.85
CA ILE A 243 -13.71 -4.20 -23.10
C ILE A 243 -12.87 -4.95 -22.05
N PRO A 244 -13.11 -4.73 -20.75
CA PRO A 244 -12.35 -5.43 -19.73
C PRO A 244 -12.58 -6.93 -19.96
N SER A 245 -11.54 -7.65 -20.38
CA SER A 245 -11.49 -9.09 -20.16
C SER A 245 -11.86 -9.33 -18.69
N LEU A 246 -12.59 -10.42 -18.39
CA LEU A 246 -12.90 -10.82 -17.01
C LEU A 246 -11.73 -10.44 -16.11
N PRO A 247 -11.93 -9.59 -15.09
CA PRO A 247 -10.81 -9.04 -14.36
C PRO A 247 -9.95 -10.19 -13.92
N ASN A 248 -8.65 -10.08 -14.18
CA ASN A 248 -7.73 -11.03 -13.59
C ASN A 248 -8.04 -11.08 -12.08
N GLU A 249 -8.07 -12.28 -11.49
CA GLU A 249 -8.47 -12.48 -10.08
C GLU A 249 -7.69 -11.58 -9.10
N HIS A 250 -6.56 -11.07 -9.56
CA HIS A 250 -5.67 -10.18 -8.84
C HIS A 250 -5.94 -8.69 -9.04
N GLY A 251 -6.93 -8.24 -9.82
CA GLY A 251 -7.30 -6.83 -9.99
C GLY A 251 -6.20 -5.92 -10.53
N MET A 252 -5.29 -6.43 -11.36
CA MET A 252 -4.17 -5.66 -11.91
C MET A 252 -4.48 -5.02 -13.28
N GLN A 253 -5.60 -5.40 -13.90
CA GLN A 253 -6.00 -4.78 -15.16
C GLN A 253 -6.41 -3.32 -14.96
N VAL A 254 -6.02 -2.48 -15.91
CA VAL A 254 -6.39 -1.06 -15.95
C VAL A 254 -7.53 -0.89 -16.94
N THR A 255 -8.63 -0.30 -16.48
CA THR A 255 -9.72 0.17 -17.34
C THR A 255 -9.46 1.63 -17.69
N ASP A 256 -9.28 1.96 -18.96
CA ASP A 256 -8.94 3.33 -19.39
C ASP A 256 -10.03 3.91 -20.28
N TYR A 257 -10.86 4.78 -19.70
CA TYR A 257 -11.96 5.45 -20.40
C TYR A 257 -11.52 6.67 -21.23
N ARG A 258 -10.23 7.01 -21.22
CA ARG A 258 -9.74 8.10 -22.07
C ARG A 258 -9.80 7.70 -23.54
N PRO A 259 -10.13 8.63 -24.45
CA PRO A 259 -9.96 8.43 -25.89
C PRO A 259 -8.50 8.07 -26.23
N SER A 260 -8.31 7.26 -27.27
CA SER A 260 -6.99 6.73 -27.65
C SER A 260 -5.92 7.80 -27.85
N GLU A 261 -6.32 8.96 -28.37
CA GLU A 261 -5.54 10.14 -28.64
C GLU A 261 -5.08 10.86 -27.37
N GLU A 262 -5.79 10.71 -26.25
CA GLU A 262 -5.45 11.30 -24.95
C GLU A 262 -4.52 10.38 -24.11
N ARG A 263 -4.32 9.12 -24.53
CA ARG A 263 -3.52 8.11 -23.81
C ARG A 263 -2.00 8.30 -23.99
N HIS A 264 -1.51 9.51 -23.78
CA HIS A 264 -0.07 9.85 -23.79
C HIS A 264 0.70 9.23 -22.61
N TRP A 265 -0.02 8.84 -21.55
CA TRP A 265 0.52 8.17 -20.38
C TRP A 265 0.08 6.72 -20.34
N ASN A 266 1.05 5.82 -20.27
CA ASN A 266 0.82 4.43 -19.93
C ASN A 266 0.63 4.32 -18.41
N ILE A 267 -0.49 3.74 -17.99
CA ILE A 267 -0.87 3.61 -16.58
C ILE A 267 -1.00 2.13 -16.30
N GLU A 268 -0.33 1.66 -15.27
CA GLU A 268 -0.25 0.23 -14.91
C GLU A 268 -0.39 0.07 -13.40
N ALA A 269 -1.07 -0.99 -12.99
CA ALA A 269 -1.02 -1.49 -11.62
C ALA A 269 0.11 -2.50 -11.50
N GLY A 270 1.02 -2.26 -10.56
CA GLY A 270 2.13 -3.15 -10.26
C GLY A 270 1.68 -4.50 -9.71
N PHE A 271 2.45 -5.55 -10.02
CA PHE A 271 2.24 -6.86 -9.38
C PHE A 271 2.58 -6.77 -7.89
N TRP A 272 3.68 -6.10 -7.58
CA TRP A 272 4.22 -5.88 -6.23
C TRP A 272 3.80 -4.53 -5.63
N GLU A 273 3.85 -4.43 -4.30
CA GLU A 273 3.50 -3.21 -3.55
C GLU A 273 4.41 -2.03 -3.89
N MET A 274 5.73 -2.24 -4.06
CA MET A 274 6.65 -1.18 -4.49
C MET A 274 6.37 -0.65 -5.90
N GLU A 275 5.77 -1.46 -6.78
CA GLU A 275 5.42 -1.03 -8.12
C GLU A 275 4.18 -0.12 -8.10
N GLY A 276 3.21 -0.39 -7.21
CA GLY A 276 2.07 0.48 -6.95
C GLY A 276 1.30 0.91 -8.21
N LEU A 277 0.82 2.15 -8.23
CA LEU A 277 0.28 2.80 -9.42
C LEU A 277 1.42 3.45 -10.20
N ALA A 278 1.78 2.87 -11.33
CA ALA A 278 2.87 3.30 -12.19
C ALA A 278 2.34 4.08 -13.39
N MET A 279 2.88 5.28 -13.64
CA MET A 279 2.50 6.12 -14.77
C MET A 279 3.73 6.56 -15.55
N ARG A 280 3.83 6.17 -16.83
CA ARG A 280 4.92 6.52 -17.77
C ARG A 280 4.41 7.40 -18.89
N ASN A 281 4.99 8.57 -19.06
CA ASN A 281 4.75 9.34 -20.27
C ASN A 281 5.49 8.70 -21.46
N ARG A 282 4.79 8.46 -22.57
CA ARG A 282 5.34 7.77 -23.74
C ARG A 282 6.42 8.57 -24.47
N GLU A 283 6.38 9.89 -24.41
CA GLU A 283 7.24 10.77 -25.22
C GLU A 283 8.40 11.36 -24.42
N GLY A 284 8.17 11.72 -23.16
CA GLY A 284 9.10 12.50 -22.34
C GLY A 284 9.79 11.71 -21.23
N GLY A 285 9.53 10.40 -21.08
CA GLY A 285 10.14 9.55 -20.05
C GLY A 285 9.80 9.93 -18.60
N LYS A 286 8.88 10.88 -18.39
CA LYS A 286 8.41 11.25 -17.05
C LYS A 286 7.74 10.04 -16.39
N TRP A 287 8.05 9.84 -15.11
CA TRP A 287 7.56 8.74 -14.30
C TRP A 287 6.91 9.27 -13.03
N VAL A 288 5.71 8.77 -12.72
CA VAL A 288 5.02 9.00 -11.45
C VAL A 288 4.66 7.64 -10.87
N ASN A 289 4.84 7.49 -9.56
CA ASN A 289 4.59 6.24 -8.86
C ASN A 289 3.89 6.52 -7.53
N ILE A 290 2.73 5.89 -7.32
CA ILE A 290 2.01 5.90 -6.04
C ILE A 290 2.08 4.49 -5.46
N ALA A 291 3.03 4.29 -4.56
CA ALA A 291 3.27 3.03 -3.87
C ALA A 291 3.46 3.26 -2.37
N LEU A 292 3.11 2.26 -1.57
CA LEU A 292 3.43 2.19 -0.16
C LEU A 292 3.89 0.78 0.17
N GLU A 293 5.19 0.64 0.34
CA GLU A 293 5.80 -0.58 0.87
C GLU A 293 6.84 -0.19 1.93
N THR A 294 6.53 -0.55 3.18
CA THR A 294 7.38 -0.34 4.35
C THR A 294 7.46 -1.62 5.17
N PRO A 295 8.41 -1.75 6.12
CA PRO A 295 8.48 -2.94 6.98
C PRO A 295 7.22 -3.19 7.83
N PHE A 296 6.34 -2.19 7.96
CA PHE A 296 5.18 -2.23 8.86
C PHE A 296 3.85 -2.25 8.12
N VAL A 297 3.80 -1.62 6.96
CA VAL A 297 2.57 -1.42 6.17
C VAL A 297 2.90 -1.57 4.69
N GLN A 298 2.08 -2.34 4.01
CA GLN A 298 2.20 -2.65 2.60
C GLN A 298 0.82 -2.53 1.96
N TRP A 299 0.66 -1.70 0.94
CA TRP A 299 -0.62 -1.54 0.25
C TRP A 299 -0.46 -1.81 -1.24
N LEU A 300 -1.14 -2.85 -1.70
CA LEU A 300 -1.28 -3.15 -3.12
C LEU A 300 -2.22 -2.14 -3.77
N VAL A 301 -1.82 -1.69 -4.97
CA VAL A 301 -2.70 -0.96 -5.89
C VAL A 301 -3.42 -1.96 -6.77
N ARG A 302 -4.75 -1.85 -6.83
CA ARG A 302 -5.65 -2.75 -7.58
C ARG A 302 -6.82 -1.99 -8.20
N HIS A 303 -7.51 -2.61 -9.14
CA HIS A 303 -8.75 -2.13 -9.77
C HIS A 303 -8.64 -0.69 -10.26
N VAL A 304 -7.63 -0.43 -11.11
CA VAL A 304 -7.35 0.91 -11.59
C VAL A 304 -8.30 1.25 -12.72
N THR A 305 -9.02 2.35 -12.57
CA THR A 305 -9.84 2.95 -13.62
C THR A 305 -9.36 4.37 -13.90
N VAL A 306 -9.08 4.68 -15.16
CA VAL A 306 -8.65 6.00 -15.61
C VAL A 306 -9.83 6.67 -16.31
N LEU A 307 -10.19 7.86 -15.85
CA LEU A 307 -11.27 8.69 -16.36
C LEU A 307 -10.73 9.75 -17.34
N PRO A 308 -11.60 10.36 -18.17
CA PRO A 308 -11.27 11.56 -18.93
C PRO A 308 -10.62 12.64 -18.06
N GLY A 309 -9.64 13.34 -18.62
CA GLY A 309 -8.90 14.38 -17.90
C GLY A 309 -7.88 13.87 -16.87
N ASP A 310 -7.47 12.60 -16.95
CA ASP A 310 -6.44 11.95 -16.12
C ASP A 310 -6.75 11.86 -14.61
N GLU A 311 -8.03 11.77 -14.25
CA GLU A 311 -8.43 11.31 -12.92
C GLU A 311 -8.38 9.79 -12.85
N ILE A 312 -7.79 9.24 -11.79
CA ILE A 312 -7.56 7.81 -11.63
C ILE A 312 -8.22 7.36 -10.34
N ILE A 313 -9.11 6.38 -10.44
CA ILE A 313 -9.72 5.68 -9.30
C ILE A 313 -9.03 4.34 -9.16
N PHE A 314 -8.67 3.98 -7.93
CA PHE A 314 -8.01 2.71 -7.67
C PHE A 314 -8.21 2.29 -6.23
N GLN A 315 -8.11 0.99 -5.99
CA GLN A 315 -7.98 0.45 -4.64
C GLN A 315 -6.52 0.55 -4.18
N PHE A 316 -6.32 0.96 -2.94
CA PHE A 316 -5.02 1.06 -2.29
C PHE A 316 -5.06 0.47 -0.88
N GLY A 317 -4.75 -0.83 -0.75
CA GLY A 317 -5.07 -1.60 0.45
C GLY A 317 -6.59 -1.85 0.55
N GLU A 318 -7.20 -1.59 1.70
CA GLU A 318 -8.66 -1.73 1.95
C GLU A 318 -9.37 -0.36 1.80
N GLN A 319 -8.90 0.44 0.85
CA GLN A 319 -9.34 1.82 0.63
C GLN A 319 -9.48 2.08 -0.85
N ILE A 320 -10.42 2.95 -1.22
CA ILE A 320 -10.65 3.39 -2.59
C ILE A 320 -10.24 4.84 -2.66
N CYS A 321 -9.31 5.14 -3.55
CA CYS A 321 -8.69 6.44 -3.69
C CYS A 321 -9.00 7.03 -5.06
N ILE A 322 -8.98 8.37 -5.13
CA ILE A 322 -8.99 9.14 -6.37
C ILE A 322 -7.71 9.97 -6.45
N PHE A 323 -7.05 9.95 -7.61
CA PHE A 323 -5.81 10.67 -7.88
C PHE A 323 -5.91 11.48 -9.16
N ASP A 324 -5.63 12.78 -9.08
CA ASP A 324 -5.48 13.63 -10.26
C ASP A 324 -3.99 13.65 -10.62
N ARG A 325 -3.65 13.07 -11.79
CA ARG A 325 -2.27 12.97 -12.27
C ARG A 325 -1.61 14.34 -12.46
N GLU A 326 -2.37 15.29 -12.99
CA GLU A 326 -1.87 16.61 -13.38
C GLU A 326 -1.58 17.46 -12.14
N SER A 327 -2.55 17.56 -11.23
CA SER A 327 -2.40 18.34 -10.00
C SER A 327 -1.69 17.57 -8.88
N ARG A 328 -1.47 16.27 -9.05
CA ARG A 328 -0.87 15.34 -8.07
C ARG A 328 -1.63 15.34 -6.74
N LYS A 329 -2.95 15.54 -6.79
CA LYS A 329 -3.81 15.49 -5.61
C LYS A 329 -4.34 14.08 -5.44
N LEU A 330 -4.33 13.57 -4.22
CA LEU A 330 -4.82 12.25 -3.84
C LEU A 330 -5.83 12.40 -2.71
N ALA A 331 -6.98 11.75 -2.82
CA ALA A 331 -8.00 11.73 -1.76
C ALA A 331 -8.56 10.32 -1.56
N LEU A 332 -9.07 10.06 -0.35
CA LEU A 332 -9.81 8.85 -0.03
C LEU A 332 -11.28 9.05 -0.40
N LEU A 333 -11.82 8.18 -1.26
CA LEU A 333 -13.24 8.15 -1.63
C LEU A 333 -14.05 7.36 -0.60
N ALA A 334 -13.61 6.15 -0.28
CA ALA A 334 -14.31 5.25 0.62
C ALA A 334 -13.37 4.19 1.21
N HIS A 335 -13.77 3.60 2.33
CA HIS A 335 -13.20 2.35 2.82
C HIS A 335 -13.89 1.17 2.12
N GLY A 336 -13.10 0.19 1.69
CA GLY A 336 -13.59 -0.95 0.96
C GLY A 336 -12.64 -1.46 -0.12
N SER A 337 -13.17 -2.32 -0.98
CA SER A 337 -12.40 -3.02 -2.01
C SER A 337 -13.20 -3.22 -3.30
N SER A 338 -12.47 -3.65 -4.33
CA SER A 338 -12.99 -3.99 -5.64
C SER A 338 -13.86 -2.89 -6.28
N PRO A 339 -13.33 -1.65 -6.40
CA PRO A 339 -14.06 -0.60 -7.09
C PRO A 339 -14.22 -0.94 -8.57
N VAL A 340 -15.42 -0.70 -9.10
CA VAL A 340 -15.70 -0.72 -10.53
C VAL A 340 -16.43 0.59 -10.86
N VAL A 341 -15.95 1.29 -11.88
CA VAL A 341 -16.44 2.63 -12.20
C VAL A 341 -17.23 2.59 -13.49
N ILE A 342 -18.31 3.36 -13.57
CA ILE A 342 -19.04 3.65 -14.80
C ILE A 342 -19.05 5.14 -15.06
N LEU A 343 -18.99 5.51 -16.34
CA LEU A 343 -19.23 6.87 -16.79
C LEU A 343 -20.65 6.96 -17.33
N LYS A 344 -21.46 7.83 -16.74
CA LYS A 344 -22.79 8.10 -17.30
C LYS A 344 -22.60 8.82 -18.62
N THR A 345 -23.01 8.19 -19.71
CA THR A 345 -23.08 8.88 -21.00
C THR A 345 -24.18 9.91 -20.89
N ASN A 346 -23.83 11.20 -20.97
CA ASN A 346 -24.84 12.22 -21.22
C ASN A 346 -25.51 11.85 -22.53
N ASP A 347 -26.82 11.58 -22.49
CA ASP A 347 -27.56 11.29 -23.71
C ASP A 347 -27.40 12.49 -24.64
N PRO A 348 -26.91 12.34 -25.89
CA PRO A 348 -26.81 13.45 -26.83
C PRO A 348 -28.16 14.17 -27.06
N SER A 349 -29.28 13.56 -26.67
CA SER A 349 -30.61 14.19 -26.64
C SER A 349 -30.78 15.27 -25.54
N GLU A 350 -29.98 15.25 -24.47
CA GLU A 350 -30.04 16.22 -23.35
C GLU A 350 -29.18 17.48 -23.59
N ARG A 351 -28.49 17.59 -24.73
CA ARG A 351 -27.73 18.79 -25.14
C ARG A 351 -28.49 19.70 -26.12
N GLN A 352 -29.81 19.59 -26.21
CA GLN A 352 -30.65 20.46 -27.06
C GLN A 352 -31.28 21.62 -26.30
#